data_AF-A0A2J8QK42-F1
#
_entry.id   AF-A0A2J8QK42-F1
#
_cell.length_a   1.000
_cell.length_b   1.000
_cell.length_c   1.000
_cell.angle_alpha   90.00
_cell.angle_beta   90.00
_cell.angle_gamma   90.00
#
_symmetry.space_group_name_H-M   'P 1'
#
loop_
_entity.id
_entity.type
_entity.pdbx_description
1 polymer ?
#
loop_
_entity_poly.entity_id
_entity_poly.type
_entity_poly.pdbx_seq_one_letter_code
_entity_poly.pdbx_strand_id
1 'polypeptide(L)'
;MAVTAQVKSLTQKVQAGAYPTEKGLSFLEVKDQLLLMYLMDLTHLILDKASGGSLQGHDAVLRLVEIRTVLEKLRPLDQKLKYQIDKLIKTAVTGSLSENDPLRFKPHPSNMMSKLSSEDEEEDEAEDGQSEASGQKSVKGV
;
A
#
# COMPACT_ATOMS: atom_id res chain seq x y z
N MET A 1 -24.06 2.39 -24.90
CA MET A 1 -24.26 3.81 -24.53
C MET A 1 -24.41 4.05 -23.03
N ALA A 2 -24.99 3.12 -22.24
CA ALA A 2 -25.14 3.29 -20.78
C ALA A 2 -23.81 3.35 -20.01
N VAL A 3 -22.87 2.44 -20.31
CA VAL A 3 -21.54 2.42 -19.67
C VAL A 3 -20.78 3.73 -19.93
N THR A 4 -20.83 4.24 -21.15
CA THR A 4 -20.19 5.51 -21.53
C THR A 4 -20.76 6.70 -20.77
N ALA A 5 -22.06 6.70 -20.48
CA ALA A 5 -22.71 7.73 -19.67
C ALA A 5 -22.32 7.63 -18.19
N GLN A 6 -22.23 6.41 -17.64
CA GLN A 6 -21.77 6.18 -16.27
C GLN A 6 -20.30 6.59 -16.09
N VAL A 7 -19.43 6.22 -17.03
CA VAL A 7 -18.01 6.63 -17.00
C VAL A 7 -17.91 8.16 -17.03
N LYS A 8 -18.62 8.83 -17.93
CA LYS A 8 -18.65 10.31 -17.98
C LYS A 8 -19.13 10.93 -16.67
N SER A 9 -20.19 10.38 -16.07
CA SER A 9 -20.70 10.83 -14.77
C SER A 9 -19.66 10.66 -13.66
N LEU A 10 -18.95 9.54 -13.64
CA LEU A 10 -17.90 9.26 -12.67
C LEU A 10 -16.71 10.21 -12.86
N THR A 11 -16.26 10.42 -14.10
CA THR A 11 -15.18 11.37 -14.43
C THR A 11 -15.53 12.78 -13.96
N GLN A 12 -16.78 13.21 -14.16
CA GLN A 12 -17.23 14.54 -13.75
C GLN A 12 -17.21 14.69 -12.21
N LYS A 13 -17.58 13.65 -11.46
CA LYS A 13 -17.50 13.63 -9.99
C LYS A 13 -16.06 13.63 -9.48
N VAL A 14 -15.17 12.91 -10.15
CA VAL A 14 -13.72 12.92 -9.82
C VAL A 14 -13.12 14.30 -10.06
N GLN A 15 -13.43 14.94 -11.20
CA GLN A 15 -12.99 16.31 -11.50
C GLN A 15 -13.56 17.35 -10.52
N ALA A 16 -14.77 17.11 -10.02
CA ALA A 16 -15.39 17.95 -8.99
C ALA A 16 -14.84 17.70 -7.58
N GLY A 17 -13.83 16.84 -7.41
CA GLY A 17 -13.22 16.55 -6.10
C GLY A 17 -14.12 15.75 -5.16
N ALA A 18 -15.18 15.11 -5.66
CA ALA A 18 -16.12 14.34 -4.83
C ALA A 18 -15.51 13.05 -4.26
N TYR A 19 -14.35 12.63 -4.77
CA TYR A 19 -13.60 11.46 -4.31
C TYR A 19 -12.17 11.87 -3.94
N PRO A 20 -11.66 11.47 -2.76
CA PRO A 20 -10.30 11.75 -2.35
C PRO A 20 -9.33 10.89 -3.19
N THR A 21 -8.87 11.43 -4.31
CA THR A 21 -7.98 10.73 -5.26
C THR A 21 -6.53 11.20 -5.17
N GLU A 22 -6.24 12.14 -4.26
CA GLU A 22 -4.93 12.82 -4.13
C GLU A 22 -3.77 11.88 -3.82
N LYS A 23 -3.98 10.87 -2.97
CA LYS A 23 -2.95 9.91 -2.54
C LYS A 23 -2.90 8.65 -3.41
N GLY A 24 -3.73 8.56 -4.44
CA GLY A 24 -3.89 7.34 -5.25
C GLY A 24 -4.46 6.16 -4.46
N LEU A 25 -4.36 4.96 -5.04
CA LEU A 25 -4.75 3.71 -4.38
C LEU A 25 -3.59 3.14 -3.58
N SER A 26 -3.86 2.72 -2.35
CA SER A 26 -2.88 1.97 -1.57
C SER A 26 -2.55 0.65 -2.24
N PHE A 27 -1.30 0.20 -2.16
CA PHE A 27 -0.90 -1.11 -2.67
C PHE A 27 -1.77 -2.26 -2.10
N LEU A 28 -2.13 -2.17 -0.82
CA LEU A 28 -3.02 -3.13 -0.16
C LEU A 28 -4.40 -3.15 -0.82
N GLU A 29 -4.94 -1.98 -1.14
CA GLU A 29 -6.25 -1.83 -1.76
C GLU A 29 -6.27 -2.38 -3.20
N VAL A 30 -5.20 -2.11 -3.97
CA VAL A 30 -5.04 -2.68 -5.31
C VAL A 30 -5.02 -4.22 -5.25
N LYS A 31 -4.28 -4.77 -4.29
CA LYS A 31 -4.20 -6.23 -4.09
C LYS A 31 -5.55 -6.82 -3.71
N ASP A 32 -6.29 -6.17 -2.83
CA ASP A 32 -7.63 -6.60 -2.44
C ASP A 32 -8.60 -6.57 -3.62
N GLN A 33 -8.57 -5.52 -4.44
CA GLN A 33 -9.37 -5.43 -5.66
C GLN A 33 -9.01 -6.53 -6.68
N LEU A 34 -7.72 -6.81 -6.89
CA LEU A 34 -7.26 -7.90 -7.77
C LEU A 34 -7.75 -9.27 -7.29
N LEU A 35 -7.66 -9.54 -5.98
CA LEU A 35 -8.15 -10.78 -5.37
C LEU A 35 -9.66 -10.90 -5.50
N LEU A 36 -10.40 -9.80 -5.33
CA LEU A 36 -11.85 -9.78 -5.51
C LEU A 36 -12.23 -10.10 -6.96
N MET A 37 -11.58 -9.47 -7.93
CA MET A 37 -11.79 -9.75 -9.36
C MET A 37 -11.48 -11.21 -9.68
N TYR A 38 -10.39 -11.76 -9.13
CA TYR A 38 -10.03 -13.17 -9.28
C TYR A 38 -11.15 -14.10 -8.75
N LEU A 39 -11.69 -13.82 -7.56
CA LEU A 39 -12.78 -14.61 -6.98
C LEU A 39 -14.08 -14.48 -7.80
N MET A 40 -14.39 -13.30 -8.33
CA MET A 40 -15.55 -13.09 -9.18
C MET A 40 -15.47 -13.92 -10.47
N ASP A 41 -14.34 -13.87 -11.18
CA ASP A 41 -14.16 -14.66 -12.40
C ASP A 41 -14.13 -16.17 -12.11
N LEU A 42 -13.52 -16.57 -11.00
CA LEU A 42 -13.46 -17.98 -10.60
C LEU A 42 -14.85 -18.52 -10.23
N THR A 43 -15.63 -17.77 -9.46
CA THR A 43 -16.99 -18.19 -9.06
C THR A 43 -17.93 -18.24 -10.26
N HIS A 44 -17.78 -17.32 -11.22
CA HIS A 44 -18.53 -17.36 -12.46
C HIS A 44 -18.22 -18.63 -13.28
N LEU A 45 -16.94 -18.99 -13.44
CA LEU A 45 -16.56 -20.24 -14.13
C LEU A 45 -17.06 -21.49 -13.40
N ILE A 46 -17.05 -21.49 -12.07
CA ILE A 46 -17.57 -22.61 -11.27
C ILE A 46 -19.08 -22.75 -11.50
N LEU A 47 -19.82 -21.64 -11.52
CA LEU A 47 -21.26 -21.64 -11.78
C LEU A 47 -21.57 -22.19 -13.18
N ASP A 48 -20.84 -21.75 -14.20
CA ASP A 48 -21.04 -22.21 -15.58
C ASP A 48 -20.73 -23.69 -15.70
N LYS A 49 -19.64 -24.16 -15.06
CA LYS A 49 -19.28 -25.57 -15.05
C LYS A 49 -20.32 -26.43 -14.33
N ALA A 50 -20.81 -25.96 -13.17
CA ALA A 50 -21.83 -26.65 -12.39
C ALA A 50 -23.16 -26.74 -13.15
N SER A 51 -23.45 -25.74 -13.99
CA SER A 51 -24.63 -25.71 -14.87
C SER A 51 -24.47 -26.60 -16.13
N GLY A 52 -23.35 -27.29 -16.29
CA GLY A 52 -23.06 -28.14 -17.45
C GLY A 52 -22.47 -27.40 -18.65
N GLY A 53 -22.13 -26.11 -18.50
CA GLY A 53 -21.46 -25.31 -19.51
C GLY A 53 -20.04 -25.79 -19.81
N SER A 54 -19.62 -25.62 -21.08
CA SER A 54 -18.21 -25.79 -21.45
C SER A 54 -17.40 -24.57 -21.05
N LEU A 55 -16.20 -24.79 -20.52
CA LEU A 55 -15.25 -23.72 -20.19
C LEU A 55 -14.29 -23.40 -21.34
N GLN A 56 -14.41 -24.13 -22.45
CA GLN A 56 -13.52 -23.97 -23.59
C GLN A 56 -13.81 -22.64 -24.30
N GLY A 57 -12.79 -21.78 -24.40
CA GLY A 57 -12.93 -20.46 -25.02
C GLY A 57 -13.62 -19.41 -24.12
N HIS A 58 -13.74 -19.67 -22.81
CA HIS A 58 -14.35 -18.70 -21.91
C HIS A 58 -13.38 -17.57 -21.57
N ASP A 59 -13.76 -16.32 -21.85
CA ASP A 59 -12.90 -15.14 -21.63
C ASP A 59 -12.44 -14.98 -20.17
N ALA A 60 -13.24 -15.44 -19.21
CA ALA A 60 -12.89 -15.42 -17.79
C ALA A 60 -11.61 -16.24 -17.47
N VAL A 61 -11.29 -17.27 -18.28
CA VAL A 61 -10.06 -18.04 -18.11
C VAL A 61 -8.83 -17.17 -18.42
N LEU A 62 -8.89 -16.38 -19.50
CA LEU A 62 -7.81 -15.46 -19.85
C LEU A 62 -7.63 -14.37 -18.79
N ARG A 63 -8.74 -13.81 -18.28
CA ARG A 63 -8.70 -12.83 -17.18
C ARG A 63 -8.08 -13.40 -15.92
N LEU A 64 -8.41 -14.64 -15.54
CA LEU A 64 -7.79 -15.30 -14.38
C LEU A 64 -6.27 -15.48 -14.56
N VAL A 65 -5.82 -15.84 -15.76
CA VAL A 65 -4.39 -15.97 -16.06
C VAL A 65 -3.69 -14.61 -15.99
N GLU A 66 -4.33 -13.56 -16.50
CA GLU A 66 -3.82 -12.19 -16.41
C GLU A 66 -3.69 -11.74 -14.95
N ILE A 67 -4.76 -11.83 -14.17
CA ILE A 67 -4.77 -11.44 -12.76
C ILE A 67 -3.74 -12.27 -11.96
N ARG A 68 -3.63 -13.57 -12.22
CA ARG A 68 -2.62 -14.43 -11.60
C ARG A 68 -1.21 -13.94 -11.94
N THR A 69 -0.96 -13.62 -13.20
CA THR A 69 0.35 -13.11 -13.64
C THR A 69 0.69 -11.80 -12.93
N VAL A 70 -0.28 -10.89 -12.80
CA VAL A 70 -0.12 -9.64 -12.06
C VAL A 70 0.23 -9.93 -10.59
N LEU A 71 -0.56 -10.76 -9.89
CA LEU A 71 -0.29 -11.14 -8.50
C LEU A 71 1.11 -11.76 -8.32
N GLU A 72 1.56 -12.57 -9.28
CA GLU A 72 2.89 -13.15 -9.24
C GLU A 72 4.01 -12.11 -9.34
N LYS A 73 3.79 -11.05 -10.13
CA LYS A 73 4.73 -9.92 -10.26
C LYS A 73 4.69 -8.97 -9.07
N LEU A 74 3.59 -8.93 -8.31
CA LEU A 74 3.50 -8.17 -7.06
C LEU A 74 4.23 -8.83 -5.88
N ARG A 75 4.62 -10.10 -5.98
CA ARG A 75 5.26 -10.85 -4.87
C ARG A 75 6.47 -10.15 -4.21
N PRO A 76 7.41 -9.52 -4.95
CA PRO A 76 8.52 -8.80 -4.33
C PRO A 76 8.08 -7.58 -3.50
N LEU A 77 7.03 -6.88 -3.94
CA LEU A 77 6.44 -5.75 -3.22
C LEU A 77 5.75 -6.25 -1.95
N ASP A 78 5.00 -7.34 -2.04
CA ASP A 78 4.38 -8.00 -0.87
C ASP A 78 5.41 -8.37 0.21
N GLN A 79 6.58 -8.87 -0.19
CA GLN A 79 7.65 -9.20 0.77
C GLN A 79 8.19 -7.97 1.49
N LYS A 80 8.40 -6.87 0.76
CA LYS A 80 8.84 -5.59 1.35
C LYS A 80 7.79 -5.03 2.29
N LEU A 81 6.52 -5.03 1.88
CA LEU A 81 5.41 -4.54 2.68
C LEU A 81 5.23 -5.38 3.95
N LYS A 82 5.29 -6.71 3.83
CA LYS A 82 5.25 -7.61 4.99
C LYS A 82 6.35 -7.27 6.00
N TYR A 83 7.58 -7.06 5.52
CA TYR A 83 8.67 -6.66 6.41
C TYR A 83 8.40 -5.33 7.11
N GLN A 84 7.90 -4.32 6.37
CA GLN A 84 7.55 -3.02 6.96
C GLN A 84 6.46 -3.16 8.02
N ILE A 85 5.40 -3.92 7.75
CA ILE A 85 4.32 -4.21 8.70
C ILE A 85 4.89 -4.94 9.92
N ASP A 86 5.68 -5.99 9.73
CA ASP A 86 6.29 -6.76 10.82
C ASP A 86 7.21 -5.88 11.68
N LYS A 87 7.95 -4.94 11.07
CA LYS A 87 8.83 -3.98 11.76
C LYS A 87 8.01 -3.00 12.61
N LEU A 88 6.93 -2.44 12.05
CA LEU A 88 6.04 -1.52 12.77
C LEU A 88 5.33 -2.22 13.93
N ILE A 89 4.82 -3.44 13.72
CA ILE A 89 4.19 -4.25 14.77
C ILE A 89 5.19 -4.54 15.90
N LYS A 90 6.42 -4.96 15.55
CA LYS A 90 7.47 -5.19 16.56
C LYS A 90 7.75 -3.93 17.35
N THR A 91 7.94 -2.79 16.69
CA THR A 91 8.22 -1.51 17.34
C THR A 91 7.09 -1.09 18.28
N ALA A 92 5.83 -1.25 17.86
CA ALA A 92 4.66 -0.94 18.69
C ALA A 92 4.55 -1.86 19.93
N VAL A 93 4.96 -3.13 19.81
CA VAL A 93 4.89 -4.12 20.91
C VAL A 93 6.09 -4.01 21.87
N THR A 94 7.30 -3.77 21.36
CA THR A 94 8.54 -3.76 22.16
C THR A 94 9.03 -2.37 22.54
N GLY A 95 8.42 -1.29 22.02
CA GLY A 95 8.80 0.10 22.30
C GLY A 95 10.19 0.51 21.77
N SER A 96 10.85 -0.36 20.99
CA SER A 96 12.20 -0.14 20.46
C SER A 96 12.42 -0.97 19.19
N LEU A 97 13.21 -0.43 18.25
CA LEU A 97 13.61 -1.14 17.04
C LEU A 97 14.52 -2.32 17.41
N SER A 98 14.13 -3.53 16.97
CA SER A 98 14.77 -4.78 17.36
C SER A 98 16.30 -4.71 17.26
N GLU A 99 17.02 -5.09 18.32
CA GLU A 99 18.48 -5.00 18.37
C GLU A 99 19.16 -5.81 17.25
N ASN A 100 18.50 -6.89 16.81
CA ASN A 100 18.93 -7.81 15.76
C ASN A 100 18.38 -7.50 14.34
N ASP A 101 17.91 -6.28 14.05
CA ASP A 101 17.44 -5.94 12.70
C ASP A 101 18.63 -5.72 11.73
N PRO A 102 18.89 -6.62 10.76
CA PRO A 102 20.06 -6.54 9.88
C PRO A 102 20.08 -5.30 8.98
N LEU A 103 18.93 -4.62 8.85
CA LEU A 103 18.77 -3.42 8.03
C LEU A 103 19.13 -2.12 8.78
N ARG A 104 19.42 -2.17 10.09
CA ARG A 104 19.96 -1.03 10.85
C ARG A 104 21.35 -0.58 10.37
N PHE A 105 22.08 -1.48 9.71
CA PHE A 105 23.42 -1.22 9.19
C PHE A 105 23.43 -0.78 7.73
N LYS A 106 22.26 -0.54 7.12
CA LYS A 106 22.25 0.09 5.79
C LYS A 106 22.90 1.46 5.90
N PRO A 107 23.84 1.80 4.99
CA PRO A 107 24.37 3.15 4.94
C PRO A 107 23.20 4.12 4.74
N HIS A 108 23.01 5.01 5.71
CA HIS A 108 22.13 6.17 5.58
C HIS A 108 23.03 7.36 5.19
N PRO A 109 23.21 7.64 3.88
CA PRO A 109 24.09 8.73 3.44
C PRO A 109 23.60 10.10 3.94
N SER A 110 22.31 10.25 4.21
CA SER A 110 21.74 11.44 4.88
C SER A 110 22.34 11.70 6.27
N ASN A 111 22.64 10.64 7.04
CA ASN A 111 23.29 10.78 8.36
C ASN A 111 24.76 11.24 8.27
N MET A 112 25.38 11.20 7.07
CA MET A 112 26.72 11.74 6.84
C MET A 112 26.70 13.22 6.42
N MET A 113 25.57 13.73 5.92
CA MET A 113 25.43 15.09 5.39
C MET A 113 25.27 16.15 6.50
N SER A 114 24.89 15.75 7.71
CA SER A 114 24.62 16.64 8.86
C SER A 114 25.84 17.40 9.42
N LYS A 115 27.08 17.11 8.98
CA LYS A 115 28.30 17.81 9.45
C LYS A 115 28.90 18.82 8.47
N LEU A 116 28.35 18.99 7.28
CA LEU A 116 28.96 19.82 6.23
C LEU A 116 28.06 20.93 5.67
N SER A 117 26.78 21.00 6.03
CA SER A 117 25.90 22.08 5.58
C SER A 117 25.09 22.61 6.75
N SER A 118 25.61 23.65 7.38
CA SER A 118 24.81 24.59 8.15
C SER A 118 24.27 25.62 7.17
N GLU A 119 23.10 25.37 6.60
CA GLU A 119 22.14 26.35 6.07
C GLU A 119 20.96 25.56 5.47
N ASP A 120 19.75 26.04 5.80
CA ASP A 120 18.45 25.42 5.61
C ASP A 120 18.17 24.93 4.18
N GLU A 121 17.95 23.62 4.03
CA GLU A 121 17.05 23.07 3.01
C GLU A 121 16.23 21.94 3.65
N GLU A 122 14.99 22.29 4.02
CA GLU A 122 13.92 21.34 4.25
C GLU A 122 13.62 20.65 2.91
N GLU A 123 13.91 19.35 2.79
CA GLU A 123 13.21 18.49 1.84
C GLU A 123 12.70 17.24 2.56
N ASP A 124 11.37 17.16 2.53
CA ASP A 124 10.49 16.09 2.98
C ASP A 124 10.95 14.71 2.51
N GLU A 125 11.35 13.85 3.46
CA GLU A 125 10.83 12.49 3.45
C GLU A 125 9.88 12.33 4.62
N ALA A 126 8.60 12.52 4.32
CA ALA A 126 7.49 12.20 5.17
C ALA A 126 7.49 10.70 5.54
N GLU A 127 8.22 10.35 6.61
CA GLU A 127 7.80 9.31 7.56
C GLU A 127 7.24 10.00 8.81
N ASP A 128 5.94 10.29 8.73
CA ASP A 128 5.11 10.79 9.84
C ASP A 128 5.00 9.74 10.96
N GLY A 129 5.06 10.21 12.21
CA GLY A 129 4.55 9.47 13.35
C GLY A 129 5.40 9.37 14.62
N GLN A 130 6.06 10.43 15.10
CA GLN A 130 6.42 10.50 16.53
C GLN A 130 6.36 11.93 17.09
N SER A 131 5.15 12.35 17.44
CA SER A 131 4.91 13.44 18.38
C SER A 131 5.20 12.94 19.81
N GLU A 132 6.42 13.17 20.32
CA GLU A 132 6.67 13.05 21.75
C GLU A 132 6.29 14.35 22.46
N ALA A 133 5.32 14.24 23.36
CA ALA A 133 4.95 15.29 24.31
C ALA A 133 6.14 15.57 25.25
N SER A 134 6.74 16.75 25.09
CA SER A 134 7.77 17.30 25.97
C SER A 134 7.22 17.47 27.40
N GLY A 135 7.72 16.66 28.32
CA GLY A 135 7.58 16.87 29.76
C GLY A 135 8.50 18.01 30.23
N GLN A 136 7.95 19.21 30.42
CA GLN A 136 8.63 20.31 31.10
C GLN A 136 8.86 19.96 32.57
N LYS A 137 10.13 19.74 32.95
CA LYS A 137 10.58 19.66 34.34
C LYS A 137 10.74 21.09 34.88
N SER A 138 9.72 21.59 35.59
CA SER A 138 9.78 22.87 36.31
C SER A 138 10.74 22.78 37.50
N VAL A 139 11.71 23.70 37.51
CA VAL A 139 12.56 24.05 38.66
C VAL A 139 11.95 25.28 39.36
N LYS A 140 11.57 25.12 40.63
CA LYS A 140 11.39 26.14 41.69
C LYS A 140 11.04 25.35 42.97
N GLY A 141 11.67 25.48 44.13
CA GLY A 141 12.23 26.66 44.76
C GLY A 141 11.27 27.13 45.86
N VAL A 142 11.32 26.49 47.05
CA VAL A 142 11.11 27.04 48.41
C VAL A 142 11.88 26.12 49.37
#